data_AF-A0A0E0LBJ6-F1
#
_entry.id   AF-A0A0E0LBJ6-F1
#
_cell.length_a   1.000
_cell.length_b   1.000
_cell.length_c   1.000
_cell.angle_alpha   90.00
_cell.angle_beta   90.00
_cell.angle_gamma   90.00
#
_symmetry.space_group_name_H-M   'P 1'
#
loop_
_entity.id
_entity.type
_entity.pdbx_description
1 polymer ?
#
loop_
_entity_poly.entity_id
_entity_poly.type
_entity_poly.pdbx_seq_one_letter_code
_entity_poly.pdbx_strand_id
1 'polypeptide(L)'
;MLGLECPDLEMKVWASKWNERAYFSTRKVKLDHDYLSMAVLVQEIVNADYAFVIHTTTTSSGDPSEIYAEVVKGFGETLVGAYPGRAMSFVLTLPR
;
A
#
# COMPACT_ATOMS: atom_id res chain seq x y z
N MET A 1 -17.95 22.71 4.69
CA MET A 1 -18.46 22.31 3.36
C MET A 1 -17.36 21.49 2.67
N LEU A 2 -17.11 20.26 3.14
CA LEU A 2 -15.99 19.39 2.73
C LEU A 2 -16.44 17.94 2.44
N GLY A 3 -17.74 17.68 2.30
CA GLY A 3 -18.29 16.31 2.34
C GLY A 3 -19.29 15.94 1.25
N LEU A 4 -19.44 16.73 0.18
CA LEU A 4 -20.48 16.48 -0.85
C LEU A 4 -19.93 16.14 -2.25
N GLU A 5 -18.61 16.08 -2.46
CA GLU A 5 -18.01 15.74 -3.77
C GLU A 5 -17.56 14.27 -3.89
N CYS A 6 -17.67 13.46 -2.83
CA CYS A 6 -17.09 12.11 -2.78
C CYS A 6 -18.00 10.88 -3.04
N PRO A 7 -19.32 10.94 -3.36
CA PRO A 7 -20.13 9.72 -3.56
C PRO A 7 -19.57 8.80 -4.66
N ASP A 8 -19.07 9.40 -5.74
CA ASP A 8 -18.58 8.66 -6.90
C ASP A 8 -17.27 7.92 -6.62
N LEU A 9 -16.43 8.44 -5.72
CA LEU A 9 -15.16 7.80 -5.36
C LEU A 9 -15.40 6.59 -4.47
N GLU A 10 -16.31 6.68 -3.51
CA GLU A 10 -16.70 5.53 -2.69
C GLU A 10 -17.27 4.41 -3.57
N MET A 11 -18.18 4.73 -4.49
CA MET A 11 -18.72 3.75 -5.44
C MET A 11 -17.63 3.12 -6.31
N LYS A 12 -16.65 3.91 -6.79
CA LYS A 12 -15.52 3.38 -7.57
C LYS A 12 -14.64 2.43 -6.75
N VAL A 13 -14.37 2.76 -5.48
CA VAL A 13 -13.61 1.89 -4.57
C VAL A 13 -14.37 0.58 -4.34
N TRP A 14 -15.66 0.65 -4.05
CA TRP A 14 -16.51 -0.55 -3.89
C TRP A 14 -16.58 -1.40 -5.17
N ALA A 15 -16.69 -0.76 -6.33
CA ALA A 15 -16.69 -1.44 -7.63
C ALA A 15 -15.35 -2.15 -7.92
N SER A 16 -14.23 -1.66 -7.36
CA SER A 16 -12.90 -2.24 -7.58
C SER A 16 -12.79 -3.69 -7.09
N LYS A 17 -13.63 -4.12 -6.13
CA LYS A 17 -13.76 -5.52 -5.69
C LYS A 17 -14.06 -6.49 -6.84
N TRP A 18 -14.72 -6.02 -7.90
CA TRP A 18 -15.15 -6.83 -9.05
C TRP A 18 -14.21 -6.75 -10.25
N ASN A 19 -13.04 -6.11 -10.12
CA ASN A 19 -12.05 -6.17 -11.19
C ASN A 19 -11.54 -7.61 -11.39
N GLU A 20 -11.06 -7.93 -12.60
CA GLU A 20 -10.66 -9.30 -12.95
C GLU A 20 -9.62 -9.86 -11.96
N ARG A 21 -8.62 -9.05 -11.59
CA ARG A 21 -7.55 -9.47 -10.67
C ARG A 21 -8.10 -9.87 -9.29
N ALA A 22 -8.98 -9.05 -8.72
CA ALA A 22 -9.59 -9.30 -7.42
C ALA A 22 -10.51 -10.52 -7.47
N TYR A 23 -11.34 -10.63 -8.51
CA TYR A 23 -12.25 -11.75 -8.70
C TYR A 23 -11.53 -13.11 -8.81
N PHE A 24 -10.44 -13.17 -9.59
CA PHE A 24 -9.65 -14.40 -9.69
C PHE A 24 -8.86 -14.70 -8.40
N SER A 25 -8.35 -13.68 -7.70
CA SER A 25 -7.61 -13.84 -6.45
C SER A 25 -8.45 -14.47 -5.34
N THR A 26 -9.66 -13.95 -5.11
CA THR A 26 -10.62 -14.45 -4.11
C THR A 26 -11.09 -15.88 -4.42
N ARG A 27 -11.34 -16.21 -5.69
CA ARG A 27 -11.65 -17.59 -6.12
C ARG A 27 -10.50 -18.56 -5.84
N LYS A 28 -9.25 -18.15 -6.08
CA LYS A 28 -8.06 -18.99 -5.83
C LYS A 28 -7.94 -19.38 -4.35
N VAL A 29 -8.31 -18.47 -3.44
CA VAL A 29 -8.31 -18.73 -1.99
C VAL A 29 -9.65 -19.24 -1.45
N LYS A 30 -10.61 -19.58 -2.34
CA LYS A 30 -11.96 -20.08 -2.01
C LYS A 30 -12.76 -19.15 -1.07
N LEU A 31 -12.52 -17.84 -1.16
CA LEU A 31 -13.35 -16.85 -0.49
C LEU A 31 -14.64 -16.63 -1.27
N ASP A 32 -15.76 -16.69 -0.57
CA ASP A 32 -17.05 -16.33 -1.12
C ASP A 32 -17.18 -14.81 -1.21
N HIS A 33 -17.54 -14.31 -2.41
CA HIS A 33 -17.65 -12.88 -2.67
C HIS A 33 -18.80 -12.24 -1.91
N ASP A 34 -19.83 -13.00 -1.57
CA ASP A 34 -21.02 -12.48 -0.86
C ASP A 34 -20.67 -12.05 0.56
N TYR A 35 -19.63 -12.64 1.14
CA TYR A 35 -19.14 -12.30 2.49
C TYR A 35 -17.95 -11.33 2.49
N LEU A 36 -17.44 -10.92 1.33
CA LEU A 36 -16.34 -9.97 1.24
C LEU A 36 -16.87 -8.54 1.50
N SER A 37 -16.58 -7.99 2.68
CA SER A 37 -16.87 -6.60 3.03
C SER A 37 -15.63 -5.72 2.86
N MET A 38 -15.80 -4.50 2.36
CA MET A 38 -14.74 -3.52 2.15
C MET A 38 -15.03 -2.27 2.98
N ALA A 39 -14.00 -1.64 3.53
CA ALA A 39 -14.10 -0.33 4.17
C ALA A 39 -13.33 0.70 3.34
N VAL A 40 -13.87 1.91 3.22
CA VAL A 40 -13.21 3.02 2.54
C VAL A 40 -12.52 3.90 3.57
N LEU A 41 -11.20 4.02 3.48
CA LEU A 41 -10.42 4.96 4.28
C LEU A 41 -10.25 6.25 3.50
N VAL A 42 -10.78 7.35 4.04
CA VAL A 42 -10.55 8.70 3.51
C VAL A 42 -9.47 9.36 4.37
N GLN A 43 -8.33 9.63 3.75
CA GLN A 43 -7.18 10.24 4.40
C GLN A 43 -6.78 11.49 3.62
N GLU A 44 -6.38 12.55 4.35
CA GLU A 44 -5.85 13.76 3.73
C GLU A 44 -4.50 13.47 3.05
N ILE A 45 -4.33 14.01 1.83
CA ILE A 45 -3.07 13.88 1.10
C ILE A 45 -2.03 14.77 1.76
N VAL A 46 -0.94 14.16 2.24
CA VAL A 46 0.21 14.89 2.74
C VAL A 46 1.11 15.25 1.56
N ASN A 47 1.36 16.54 1.37
CA ASN A 47 2.33 17.02 0.38
C ASN A 47 3.77 16.84 0.93
N ALA A 48 4.26 15.60 0.89
CA ALA A 48 5.59 15.25 1.35
C ALA A 48 6.61 15.32 0.20
N ASP A 49 7.78 15.89 0.47
CA ASP A 49 8.90 15.89 -0.49
C ASP A 49 9.50 14.48 -0.66
N TYR A 50 9.34 13.63 0.36
CA TYR A 50 9.84 12.26 0.40
C TYR A 50 8.80 11.32 1.00
N ALA A 51 8.75 10.10 0.47
CA ALA A 51 7.97 9.00 1.02
C ALA A 51 8.89 7.80 1.29
N PHE A 52 8.51 6.95 2.25
CA PHE A 52 9.33 5.82 2.66
C PHE A 52 8.50 4.59 3.05
N VAL A 53 9.11 3.41 2.94
CA VAL A 53 8.63 2.14 3.51
C VAL A 53 9.73 1.58 4.40
N ILE A 54 9.37 1.16 5.62
CA ILE A 54 10.30 0.58 6.59
C ILE A 54 9.79 -0.81 6.97
N HIS A 55 10.66 -1.80 6.82
CA HIS A 55 10.51 -3.14 7.35
C HIS A 55 11.33 -3.26 8.64
N THR A 56 10.65 -3.42 9.77
CA THR A 56 11.28 -3.64 11.09
C THR A 56 11.82 -5.07 11.27
N THR A 57 11.57 -5.92 10.30
CA THR A 57 12.15 -7.25 10.18
C THR A 57 12.32 -7.49 8.70
N THR A 58 13.57 -7.62 8.26
CA THR A 58 13.88 -7.73 6.84
C THR A 58 13.21 -8.96 6.24
N THR A 59 12.40 -8.80 5.20
CA THR A 59 11.68 -9.93 4.55
C THR A 59 12.61 -10.91 3.83
N SER A 60 13.84 -10.48 3.53
CA SER A 60 14.85 -11.28 2.83
C SER A 60 15.67 -12.18 3.77
N SER A 61 16.12 -11.65 4.92
CA SER A 61 16.93 -12.37 5.92
C SER A 61 16.10 -12.93 7.07
N GLY A 62 14.95 -12.32 7.39
CA GLY A 62 14.13 -12.64 8.54
C GLY A 62 14.74 -12.21 9.88
N ASP A 63 15.85 -11.45 9.87
CA ASP A 63 16.54 -11.04 11.09
C ASP A 63 15.82 -9.85 11.74
N PRO A 64 15.32 -9.96 12.98
CA PRO A 64 14.68 -8.86 13.70
C PRO A 64 15.67 -7.78 14.18
N SER A 65 16.98 -8.04 14.10
CA SER A 65 18.02 -7.05 14.39
C SER A 65 18.35 -6.16 13.19
N GLU A 66 17.70 -6.38 12.05
CA GLU A 66 17.86 -5.58 10.84
C GLU A 66 16.59 -4.79 10.52
N ILE A 67 16.77 -3.49 10.31
CA ILE A 67 15.75 -2.60 9.75
C ILE A 67 16.11 -2.34 8.29
N TYR A 68 15.21 -2.67 7.39
CA TYR A 68 15.33 -2.34 5.97
C TYR A 68 14.41 -1.16 5.63
N ALA A 69 14.93 -0.13 4.99
CA ALA A 69 14.16 1.06 4.63
C ALA A 69 14.39 1.46 3.17
N GLU A 70 13.34 1.91 2.51
CA GLU A 70 13.36 2.44 1.15
C GLU A 70 12.76 3.85 1.13
N VAL A 71 13.41 4.78 0.43
CA VAL A 71 12.99 6.18 0.34
C VAL A 71 12.92 6.63 -1.12
N VAL A 72 11.87 7.37 -1.48
CA VAL A 72 11.73 8.04 -2.78
C VAL A 72 11.44 9.52 -2.60
N LYS A 73 11.73 10.29 -3.65
CA LYS A 73 11.28 11.67 -3.77
C LYS A 73 9.85 11.71 -4.34
N GLY A 74 8.98 12.51 -3.76
CA GLY A 74 7.58 12.63 -4.15
C GLY A 74 6.65 11.66 -3.40
N PHE A 75 5.47 11.43 -3.96
CA PHE A 75 4.43 10.67 -3.28
C PHE A 75 4.73 9.16 -3.18
N GLY A 76 4.23 8.54 -2.11
CA GLY A 76 4.45 7.13 -1.79
C GLY A 76 3.94 6.13 -2.82
N GLU A 77 3.01 6.52 -3.68
CA GLU A 77 2.56 5.70 -4.82
C GLU A 77 3.71 5.42 -5.79
N THR A 78 4.76 6.23 -5.82
CA THR A 78 5.96 5.98 -6.62
C THR A 78 6.81 4.84 -6.05
N LEU A 79 6.72 4.54 -4.75
CA LEU A 79 7.33 3.34 -4.16
C LEU A 79 6.55 2.07 -4.53
N VAL A 80 5.22 2.17 -4.55
CA VAL A 80 4.33 1.00 -4.72
C VAL A 80 4.08 0.70 -6.20
N GLY A 81 4.00 1.74 -7.03
CA GLY A 81 3.98 1.64 -8.48
C GLY A 81 5.42 1.46 -8.97
N ALA A 82 5.69 0.36 -9.67
CA ALA A 82 7.01 0.01 -10.19
C ALA A 82 7.49 0.98 -11.30
N TYR A 83 7.61 2.26 -11.00
CA TYR A 83 8.07 3.29 -11.92
C TYR A 83 9.60 3.24 -12.04
N PRO A 84 10.16 3.48 -13.25
CA PRO A 84 11.61 3.53 -13.43
C PRO A 84 12.24 4.71 -12.68
N GLY A 85 12.91 4.41 -11.58
CA GLY A 85 13.60 5.34 -10.70
C GLY A 85 13.81 4.63 -9.38
N ARG A 86 15.02 4.16 -9.09
CA ARG A 86 15.24 3.29 -7.93
C ARG A 86 15.04 4.09 -6.64
N ALA A 87 14.26 3.55 -5.71
CA ALA A 87 14.27 4.01 -4.33
C ALA A 87 15.70 3.89 -3.77
N MET A 88 16.07 4.83 -2.90
CA MET A 88 17.30 4.69 -2.11
C MET A 88 16.99 3.73 -0.98
N SER A 89 17.67 2.57 -0.97
CA SER A 89 17.48 1.54 0.05
C SER A 89 18.69 1.48 0.99
N PHE A 90 18.44 1.27 2.28
CA PHE A 90 19.50 1.05 3.27
C PHE A 90 19.08 0.03 4.33
N VAL A 91 20.08 -0.60 4.95
CA VAL A 91 19.92 -1.55 6.06
C VAL A 91 20.60 -0.97 7.28
N LEU A 92 19.89 -0.96 8.41
CA LEU A 92 20.43 -0.60 9.71
C LEU A 92 20.40 -1.83 10.61
N THR A 93 21.56 -2.21 11.16
CA THR A 93 21.66 -3.25 12.19
C THR A 93 21.54 -2.61 13.57
N LEU A 94 20.59 -3.06 14.37
CA LEU A 94 20.42 -2.62 15.75
C LEU A 94 21.45 -3.30 16.65
N PRO A 95 22.12 -2.56 17.56
CA PRO A 95 22.95 -3.17 18.59
C PRO A 95 22.07 -4.04 19.51
N ARG A 96 22.54 -5.26 19.79
CA ARG A 96 21.93 -6.16 20.77
C ARG A 96 22.15 -5.67 22.20
#